data_AF-A0A2H9P588-F1
#
_entry.id   AF-A0A2H9P588-F1
#
_cell.length_a   1.000
_cell.length_b   1.000
_cell.length_c   1.000
_cell.angle_alpha   90.00
_cell.angle_beta   90.00
_cell.angle_gamma   90.00
#
_symmetry.space_group_name_H-M   'P 1'
#
loop_
_entity.id
_entity.type
_entity.pdbx_description
1 polymer ?
#
loop_
_entity_poly.entity_id
_entity_poly.type
_entity_poly.pdbx_seq_one_letter_code
_entity_poly.pdbx_strand_id
1 'polypeptide(L)' 'MWLIEPFDNTIDKKLKKFKSNQPLIKNFTNFIKDLKTTDDPTRLGELKHGLYKNCIGRHLTNPTL' A
#
# COMPACT_ATOMS: atom_id res chain seq x y z
N MET A 1 15.77 5.88 7.29
CA MET A 1 14.42 6.21 6.78
C MET A 1 14.34 5.70 5.35
N TRP A 2 13.32 4.90 5.03
CA TRP A 2 13.20 4.25 3.74
C TRP A 2 12.79 5.25 2.65
N LEU A 3 13.35 5.09 1.44
CA LEU A 3 12.92 5.84 0.28
C LEU A 3 11.61 5.24 -0.25
N ILE A 4 10.57 6.07 -0.37
CA ILE A 4 9.25 5.65 -0.85
C ILE A 4 8.98 6.32 -2.18
N GLU A 5 9.02 5.53 -3.23
CA GLU A 5 8.78 6.00 -4.60
C GLU A 5 7.69 5.15 -5.25
N PRO A 6 6.69 5.79 -5.89
CA PRO A 6 5.78 5.05 -6.73
C PRO A 6 6.54 4.49 -7.93
N PHE A 7 6.36 3.20 -8.22
CA PHE A 7 6.97 2.56 -9.38
C PHE A 7 6.52 3.21 -10.71
N ASP A 8 5.29 3.71 -10.74
CA ASP A 8 4.70 4.37 -11.91
C ASP A 8 3.54 5.32 -11.54
N ASN A 9 3.05 6.04 -12.55
CA ASN A 9 1.88 6.92 -12.44
C ASN A 9 0.53 6.16 -12.47
N THR A 10 0.54 4.82 -12.38
CA THR A 10 -0.70 4.03 -12.42
C THR A 10 -1.46 4.10 -11.11
N ILE A 11 -0.79 4.42 -9.99
CA ILE A 11 -1.44 4.60 -8.69
C ILE A 11 -2.49 5.72 -8.77
N ASP A 12 -2.14 6.89 -9.31
CA ASP A 12 -3.10 7.99 -9.48
C ASP A 12 -4.28 7.61 -10.38
N LYS A 13 -4.01 6.89 -11.48
CA LYS A 13 -5.06 6.38 -12.37
C LYS A 13 -5.98 5.40 -11.65
N LYS A 14 -5.44 4.51 -10.81
CA LYS A 14 -6.21 3.55 -10.02
C LYS A 14 -7.03 4.27 -8.95
N LEU A 15 -6.45 5.20 -8.19
CA LEU A 15 -7.17 5.98 -7.18
C LEU A 15 -8.33 6.79 -7.79
N LYS A 16 -8.14 7.38 -8.98
CA LYS A 16 -9.21 8.07 -9.71
C LYS A 16 -10.40 7.15 -10.03
N LYS A 17 -10.17 5.87 -10.34
CA LYS A 17 -11.25 4.89 -10.56
C LYS A 17 -12.05 4.61 -9.28
N PHE A 18 -11.42 4.71 -8.12
CA PHE A 18 -12.03 4.48 -6.81
C PHE A 18 -12.47 5.76 -6.10
N LYS A 19 -12.60 6.90 -6.82
CA LYS A 19 -12.96 8.21 -6.23
C LYS A 19 -14.21 8.19 -5.33
N SER A 20 -15.16 7.29 -5.61
CA SER A 20 -16.39 7.14 -4.83
C SER A 20 -16.23 6.24 -3.59
N ASN A 21 -15.15 5.47 -3.50
CA ASN A 21 -14.83 4.61 -2.36
C ASN A 21 -13.89 5.33 -1.39
N GLN A 22 -14.48 6.24 -0.60
CA GLN A 22 -13.77 7.03 0.41
C GLN A 22 -13.01 6.18 1.45
N PRO A 23 -13.55 5.04 1.95
CA PRO A 23 -12.82 4.17 2.87
C PRO A 23 -11.50 3.63 2.28
N LEU A 24 -11.52 3.18 1.02
CA LEU A 24 -10.32 2.66 0.36
C LEU A 24 -9.25 3.75 0.20
N ILE A 25 -9.66 4.96 -0.18
CA ILE A 25 -8.74 6.11 -0.33
C ILE A 25 -8.11 6.45 1.02
N LYS A 26 -8.92 6.53 2.09
CA LYS A 26 -8.42 6.78 3.45
C LYS A 26 -7.42 5.71 3.90
N ASN A 27 -7.73 4.44 3.69
CA ASN A 27 -6.85 3.33 4.05
C ASN A 27 -5.53 3.36 3.25
N PHE A 28 -5.60 3.69 1.96
CA PHE A 28 -4.41 3.91 1.14
C PHE A 28 -3.55 5.06 1.67
N THR A 29 -4.14 6.22 1.95
CA THR A 29 -3.41 7.38 2.49
C THR A 29 -2.76 7.06 3.84
N ASN A 30 -3.46 6.32 4.72
CA ASN A 30 -2.91 5.87 5.99
C ASN A 30 -1.74 4.91 5.78
N PHE A 31 -1.85 3.95 4.86
CA PHE A 31 -0.75 3.04 4.55
C PHE A 31 0.51 3.77 4.06
N ILE A 32 0.38 4.80 3.23
CA ILE A 32 1.52 5.62 2.81
C ILE A 32 2.15 6.36 4.00
N LYS A 33 1.35 6.80 4.97
CA LYS A 33 1.87 7.41 6.21
C LYS A 33 2.62 6.37 7.05
N ASP A 34 2.04 5.18 7.25
CA ASP A 34 2.68 4.08 7.99
C ASP A 34 4.03 3.70 7.36
N LEU A 35 4.11 3.64 6.02
CA LEU A 35 5.35 3.37 5.30
C LEU A 35 6.43 4.42 5.58
N LYS A 36 6.05 5.70 5.70
CA LYS A 36 6.98 6.81 5.96
C LYS A 36 7.53 6.80 7.38
N THR A 37 6.79 6.25 8.33
CA THR A 37 7.12 6.29 9.76
C THR A 37 7.63 4.97 10.32
N THR A 38 7.43 3.86 9.61
CA THR A 38 7.91 2.54 10.07
C THR A 38 9.42 2.40 9.96
N ASP A 39 10.01 1.72 10.94
CA ASP A 39 11.42 1.31 10.94
C ASP A 39 11.66 0.15 9.96
N ASP A 40 10.67 -0.74 9.81
CA ASP A 40 10.71 -1.91 8.94
C ASP A 40 9.40 -2.05 8.14
N PRO A 41 9.41 -1.75 6.83
CA PRO A 41 8.25 -1.84 5.94
C PRO A 41 7.71 -3.26 5.77
N THR A 42 8.52 -4.29 6.02
CA THR A 42 8.10 -5.67 5.85
C THR A 42 7.02 -6.09 6.84
N ARG A 43 6.93 -5.39 7.98
CA ARG A 43 5.92 -5.61 9.02
C ARG A 43 4.54 -5.07 8.68
N LEU A 44 4.41 -4.28 7.61
CA LEU A 44 3.15 -3.65 7.23
C LEU A 44 2.29 -4.51 6.29
N GLY A 45 2.66 -5.77 6.04
CA GLY A 45 1.88 -6.65 5.20
C GLY A 45 2.43 -8.08 5.17
N GLU A 46 2.00 -8.83 4.16
CA GLU A 46 2.35 -10.23 4.01
C GLU A 46 3.31 -10.43 2.83
N LEU A 47 4.25 -11.36 3.00
CA LEU A 47 5.13 -11.79 1.93
C LEU A 47 4.30 -12.43 0.82
N LYS A 48 4.51 -11.99 -0.42
CA LYS A 48 3.83 -12.55 -1.59
C LYS A 48 4.61 -13.71 -2.19
N HIS A 49 3.86 -14.58 -2.87
CA HIS A 49 4.37 -15.76 -3.56
C HIS A 49 4.27 -15.60 -5.09
N GLY A 50 4.88 -16.52 -5.83
CA GLY A 50 4.80 -16.55 -7.30
C GLY A 50 5.52 -15.36 -7.95
N LEU A 51 4.85 -14.68 -8.89
CA LEU A 51 5.40 -13.56 -9.66
C LEU A 51 5.90 -12.41 -8.77
N TYR A 52 5.28 -12.21 -7.61
CA TYR A 52 5.61 -11.15 -6.66
C TYR A 52 6.44 -11.68 -5.48
N LYS A 53 7.20 -12.77 -5.67
CA LYS A 53 8.12 -13.29 -4.65
C LYS A 53 9.08 -12.18 -4.20
N ASN A 54 9.27 -12.05 -2.89
CA ASN A 54 10.03 -10.97 -2.22
C ASN A 54 9.34 -9.60 -2.17
N CYS A 55 8.08 -9.49 -2.61
CA CYS A 55 7.27 -8.30 -2.36
C CYS A 55 6.43 -8.48 -1.09
N ILE A 56 6.13 -7.36 -0.43
CA ILE A 56 5.22 -7.28 0.71
C ILE A 56 3.92 -6.64 0.22
N GLY A 57 2.78 -7.25 0.51
CA GLY A 57 1.47 -6.70 0.11
C GLY A 57 0.47 -6.67 1.26
N ARG A 58 -0.30 -5.59 1.33
CA ARG A 58 -1.34 -5.35 2.34
C ARG A 58 -2.71 -5.22 1.68
N HIS A 59 -3.73 -5.85 2.25
CA HIS A 59 -5.12 -5.63 1.84
C HIS A 59 -5.63 -4.31 2.41
N LEU A 60 -6.08 -3.39 1.54
CA LEU A 60 -6.58 -2.07 1.94
C LEU A 60 -8.09 -2.05 2.20
N THR A 61 -8.82 -3.03 1.68
CA THR A 61 -10.28 -3.17 1.85
C THR A 61 -10.67 -3.99 3.07
N ASN A 62 -9.78 -4.86 3.54
CA ASN A 62 -9.93 -5.60 4.77
C ASN A 62 -8.56 -5.60 5.47
N PRO A 63 -8.25 -4.56 6.25
CA PRO A 63 -7.00 -4.52 7.00
C PRO A 63 -7.12 -5.53 8.14
N THR A 64 -6.81 -6.79 7.87
CA THR A 64 -6.61 -7.78 8.93
C THR A 64 -5.44 -7.29 9.79
N LEU A 65 -5.73 -7.02 11.08
CA LEU A 65 -4.74 -6.88 12.14
C LEU A 65 -4.18 -8.26 12.50
#